data_AF-A0A957PXG7-F1
#
_entry.id   AF-A0A957PXG7-F1
#
_cell.length_a   1.000
_cell.length_b   1.000
_cell.length_c   1.000
_cell.angle_alpha   90.00
_cell.angle_beta   90.00
_cell.angle_gamma   90.00
#
_symmetry.space_group_name_H-M   'P 1'
#
loop_
_entity.id
_entity.type
_entity.pdbx_description
1 polymer ?
#
loop_
_entity_poly.entity_id
_entity_poly.type
_entity_poly.pdbx_seq_one_letter_code
_entity_poly.pdbx_strand_id
1 'polypeptide(L)' 'MQITFCGAAQEVTGSMHLVEVNNQRILLDCGFYQGRRADTYERNLHFLFDPQTINALVLSHAHI' A
#
# COMPACT_ATOMS: atom_id res chain seq x y z
N MET A 1 -17.26 3.36 -5.68
CA MET A 1 -16.03 2.57 -5.48
C MET A 1 -14.89 3.35 -6.09
N GLN A 2 -13.81 3.55 -5.34
CA GLN A 2 -12.61 4.26 -5.76
C GLN A 2 -11.38 3.44 -5.38
N ILE A 3 -10.36 3.47 -6.23
CA ILE A 3 -9.09 2.78 -6.00
C ILE A 3 -7.96 3.80 -6.11
N THR A 4 -7.12 3.87 -5.09
CA THR A 4 -5.90 4.68 -5.07
C THR A 4 -4.70 3.74 -5.08
N PHE A 5 -3.80 3.93 -6.05
CA PHE A 5 -2.54 3.20 -6.14
C PHE A 5 -1.51 3.88 -5.24
N CYS A 6 -1.12 3.21 -4.14
CA CYS A 6 -0.18 3.76 -3.17
C CYS A 6 1.25 3.24 -3.37
N GLY A 7 1.43 2.18 -4.15
CA GLY A 7 2.72 1.64 -4.56
C GLY A 7 2.57 0.65 -5.71
N ALA A 8 3.69 0.06 -6.18
CA ALA A 8 3.76 -0.72 -7.43
C ALA A 8 3.15 -0.03 -8.67
N ALA A 9 3.10 1.30 -8.68
CA ALA A 9 2.64 2.09 -9.82
C ALA A 9 3.82 2.39 -10.75
N GLN A 10 3.87 1.71 -11.90
CA GLN A 10 5.00 1.72 -12.84
C GLN A 10 6.30 1.13 -12.26
N GLU A 11 6.19 0.31 -11.21
CA GLU A 11 7.30 -0.33 -10.52
C GLU A 11 6.86 -1.71 -10.00
N VAL A 12 7.81 -2.58 -9.64
CA VAL A 12 7.50 -3.98 -9.23
C VAL A 12 7.31 -4.11 -7.72
N THR A 13 7.92 -3.24 -6.92
CA THR A 13 8.01 -3.38 -5.46
C THR A 13 7.05 -2.45 -4.75
N GLY A 14 6.72 -2.77 -3.49
CA GLY A 14 5.82 -1.94 -2.68
C GLY A 14 4.35 -2.02 -3.08
N SER A 15 3.84 -3.20 -3.46
CA SER A 15 2.41 -3.37 -3.79
C SER A 15 1.54 -2.89 -2.62
N MET A 16 0.69 -1.89 -2.90
CA MET A 16 -0.21 -1.30 -1.91
C MET A 16 -1.31 -0.51 -2.62
N HIS A 17 -2.56 -0.89 -2.39
CA HIS A 17 -3.72 -0.27 -3.02
C HIS A 17 -4.82 0.00 -2.00
N LEU A 18 -5.28 1.25 -1.94
CA LEU A 18 -6.39 1.62 -1.08
C LEU A 18 -7.69 1.54 -1.88
N VAL A 19 -8.62 0.68 -1.43
CA VAL A 19 -9.95 0.53 -2.01
C VAL A 19 -10.98 1.14 -1.07
N GLU A 20 -11.73 2.12 -1.59
CA GLU A 20 -12.82 2.78 -0.88
C GLU A 20 -14.17 2.38 -1.49
N VAL A 21 -15.00 1.69 -0.71
CA VAL A 21 -16.30 1.18 -1.14
C VAL A 21 -17.26 1.06 0.05
N ASN A 22 -18.52 1.47 -0.10
CA ASN A 22 -19.55 1.35 0.93
C ASN A 22 -19.12 1.87 2.32
N ASN A 23 -18.46 3.04 2.36
CA ASN A 23 -17.89 3.64 3.58
C ASN A 23 -16.83 2.77 4.30
N GLN A 24 -16.29 1.76 3.63
CA GLN A 24 -15.15 0.96 4.08
C GLN A 24 -13.89 1.37 3.33
N ARG A 25 -12.77 1.32 4.04
CA ARG A 25 -11.41 1.50 3.55
C ARG A 25 -10.65 0.19 3.70
N ILE A 26 -10.39 -0.46 2.58
CA ILE A 26 -9.70 -1.76 2.54
C ILE A 26 -8.35 -1.55 1.89
N LEU A 27 -7.29 -1.98 2.58
CA LEU A 27 -5.95 -1.99 2.04
C LEU A 27 -5.68 -3.35 1.40
N LEU A 28 -5.38 -3.36 0.10
CA LEU A 28 -4.94 -4.55 -0.63
C LEU A 28 -3.42 -4.51 -0.76
N ASP A 29 -2.78 -5.53 -0.18
CA ASP A 29 -1.34 -5.64 0.05
C ASP A 29 -0.75 -4.47 0.87
N CYS A 30 0.43 -4.70 1.44
CA CYS A 30 1.22 -3.71 2.15
C CYS A 30 2.70 -4.07 2.02
N GLY A 31 3.13 -4.34 0.79
CA GLY A 31 4.48 -4.82 0.49
C GLY A 31 5.54 -3.73 0.70
N PHE A 32 6.78 -4.14 0.90
CA PHE A 32 7.89 -3.21 1.01
C PHE A 32 8.34 -2.73 -0.38
N TYR A 33 8.59 -1.43 -0.50
CA TYR A 33 9.38 -0.93 -1.61
C TYR A 33 10.83 -1.40 -1.44
N GLN A 34 11.38 -2.02 -2.48
CA GLN A 34 12.76 -2.49 -2.54
C GLN A 34 13.44 -1.80 -3.73
N GLY A 35 14.54 -1.12 -3.45
CA GLY A 35 15.25 -0.32 -4.44
C GLY A 35 16.47 0.38 -3.84
N ARG A 36 16.70 1.63 -4.22
CA ARG A 36 17.79 2.43 -3.62
C ARG A 36 17.50 2.67 -2.14
N ARG A 37 18.57 2.73 -1.34
CA ARG A 37 18.48 2.82 0.13
C ARG A 37 17.69 4.04 0.60
N ALA A 38 17.94 5.21 0.02
CA ALA A 38 17.23 6.44 0.38
C ALA A 38 15.71 6.32 0.11
N ASP A 39 15.36 5.95 -1.13
CA ASP A 39 13.97 5.78 -1.58
C ASP A 39 13.22 4.71 -0.75
N THR A 40 13.93 3.63 -0.36
CA THR A 40 13.42 2.58 0.53
C THR A 40 13.00 3.15 1.89
N TYR A 41 13.85 3.95 2.53
CA TYR A 41 13.49 4.55 3.82
C TYR A 41 12.39 5.60 3.66
N GLU A 42 12.44 6.43 2.62
CA GLU A 42 11.43 7.46 2.40
C GLU A 42 10.04 6.84 2.20
N ARG A 43 9.92 5.83 1.35
CA ARG A 43 8.62 5.24 1.02
C ARG A 43 8.09 4.29 2.09
N ASN A 44 8.95 3.46 2.68
CA ASN A 44 8.48 2.45 3.64
C ASN A 44 8.17 3.02 5.03
N LEU A 45 8.60 4.25 5.33
CA LEU A 45 8.32 4.92 6.60
C LEU A 45 7.12 5.86 6.54
N HIS A 46 6.54 6.10 5.36
CA HIS A 46 5.44 7.05 5.18
C HIS A 46 4.31 6.43 4.35
N PHE A 47 3.12 6.35 4.95
CA PHE A 47 1.90 6.00 4.21
C PHE A 47 1.32 7.24 3.54
N LEU A 48 0.70 7.06 2.36
CA LEU A 48 -0.05 8.11 1.66
C LEU A 48 -1.48 8.30 2.21
N PHE A 49 -1.81 7.61 3.29
CA PHE A 49 -3.09 7.62 3.98
C PHE A 49 -2.85 7.47 5.48
N ASP A 50 -3.86 7.81 6.29
CA ASP A 50 -3.82 7.51 7.73
C ASP A 50 -4.13 6.03 7.97
N PRO A 51 -3.15 5.23 8.45
CA PRO A 51 -3.33 3.80 8.68
C PRO A 51 -4.40 3.49 9.72
N GLN A 52 -4.72 4.42 10.63
CA GLN A 52 -5.79 4.23 11.63
C GLN A 52 -7.19 4.23 10.99
N THR A 53 -7.33 4.70 9.75
CA THR A 53 -8.62 4.74 9.04
C THR A 53 -8.94 3.47 8.26
N ILE A 54 -8.00 2.51 8.20
CA ILE A 54 -8.17 1.26 7.45
C ILE A 54 -9.01 0.26 8.25
N ASN A 55 -10.05 -0.27 7.62
CA ASN A 55 -10.95 -1.25 8.25
C ASN A 55 -10.44 -2.68 8.14
N ALA A 56 -9.75 -3.00 7.05
CA ALA A 56 -9.18 -4.32 6.79
C ALA A 56 -7.94 -4.26 5.91
N LEU A 57 -7.01 -5.19 6.14
CA LEU A 57 -5.87 -5.47 5.27
C LEU A 57 -6.04 -6.87 4.67
N VAL A 58 -5.93 -6.98 3.35
CA VAL A 58 -5.93 -8.24 2.63
C VAL A 58 -4.55 -8.43 2.01
N LEU A 59 -3.86 -9.51 2.39
CA LEU A 59 -2.60 -9.91 1.77
C LEU A 59 -2.90 -10.95 0.69
N SER A 60 -2.51 -10.65 -0.54
CA SER A 60 -2.73 -11.54 -1.68
C SER A 60 -1.92 -12.84 -1.57
N HIS A 61 -0.70 -12.76 -1.05
CA HIS A 61 0.23 -13.88 -0.86
C HIS A 61 1.35 -13.48 0.12
N ALA A 62 2.27 -14.41 0.41
CA ALA A 62 3.31 -14.25 1.43
C ALA A 62 4.65 -13.67 0.91
N HIS A 63 4.68 -13.02 -0.26
CA HIS A 63 5.88 -12.29 -0.67
C HIS A 63 6.02 -10.98 0.10
N ILE A 64 7.28 -10.59 0.29
CA ILE A 64 7.71 -9.38 1.02
C ILE A 64 7.71 -8.17 0.10
#